data_AF-A0A379U607-F1
#
_entry.id   AF-A0A379U607-F1
#
_cell.length_a   1.000
_cell.length_b   1.000
_cell.length_c   1.000
_cell.angle_alpha   90.00
_cell.angle_beta   90.00
_cell.angle_gamma   90.00
#
_symmetry.space_group_name_H-M   'P 1'
#
loop_
_entity.id
_entity.type
_entity.pdbx_description
1 polymer ?
#
loop_
_entity_poly.entity_id
_entity_poly.type
_entity_poly.pdbx_seq_one_letter_code
_entity_poly.pdbx_strand_id
1 'polypeptide(L)'
;MLHSRGFLAEVFGILARHNISVDLITTSEVSIALTLDTTGSTSTGDTLLTQSLLMELSALCRVEVEEGLALVALIGNNLSKAAALVKRCSASWNRSTFA
;
A
#
# COMPACT_ATOMS: atom_id res chain seq x y z
N MET A 1 -12.23 10.37 5.42
CA MET A 1 -12.92 9.16 5.88
C MET A 1 -13.33 9.26 7.34
N LEU A 2 -13.65 10.46 7.81
CA LEU A 2 -14.21 10.66 9.13
C LEU A 2 -15.66 10.14 9.11
N HIS A 3 -15.95 9.13 9.95
CA HIS A 3 -17.27 8.51 10.23
C HIS A 3 -17.71 7.28 9.41
N SER A 4 -16.92 6.74 8.48
CA SER A 4 -17.32 5.51 7.76
C SER A 4 -16.79 4.25 8.46
N ARG A 5 -17.55 3.75 9.45
CA ARG A 5 -17.29 2.43 10.04
C ARG A 5 -17.58 1.37 8.98
N GLY A 6 -16.60 0.51 8.71
CA GLY A 6 -16.76 -0.59 7.74
C GLY A 6 -16.15 -0.34 6.36
N PHE A 7 -15.67 0.88 6.05
CA PHE A 7 -15.02 1.15 4.76
C PHE A 7 -13.84 0.19 4.49
N LEU A 8 -12.93 0.03 5.45
CA LEU A 8 -11.83 -0.92 5.33
C LEU A 8 -12.31 -2.37 5.20
N ALA A 9 -13.38 -2.74 5.91
CA ALA A 9 -13.93 -4.10 5.83
C ALA A 9 -14.49 -4.40 4.43
N GLU A 10 -15.11 -3.41 3.80
CA GLU A 10 -15.64 -3.53 2.44
C GLU A 10 -14.50 -3.59 1.41
N VAL A 11 -13.49 -2.73 1.53
CA VAL A 11 -12.29 -2.74 0.68
C VAL A 11 -11.54 -4.07 0.77
N PHE A 12 -11.26 -4.55 1.99
CA PHE A 12 -10.62 -5.87 2.16
C PHE A 12 -11.51 -7.01 1.70
N GLY A 13 -12.84 -6.88 1.83
CA GLY A 13 -13.79 -7.84 1.29
C GLY A 13 -13.72 -7.95 -0.23
N ILE A 14 -13.60 -6.82 -0.95
CA ILE A 14 -13.38 -6.79 -2.40
C ILE A 14 -12.04 -7.45 -2.73
N LEU A 15 -10.95 -7.04 -2.09
CA LEU A 15 -9.61 -7.58 -2.35
C LEU A 15 -9.56 -9.11 -2.12
N ALA A 16 -10.20 -9.60 -1.06
CA ALA A 16 -10.30 -11.04 -0.77
C ALA A 16 -11.10 -11.81 -1.84
N ARG A 17 -12.21 -11.26 -2.35
CA ARG A 17 -12.98 -11.90 -3.44
C ARG A 17 -12.16 -12.04 -4.72
N HIS A 18 -11.26 -11.10 -4.97
CA HIS A 18 -10.35 -11.12 -6.11
C HIS A 18 -9.04 -11.88 -5.85
N ASN A 19 -8.92 -12.56 -4.70
CA ASN A 19 -7.70 -13.28 -4.28
C ASN A 19 -6.43 -12.39 -4.30
N ILE A 20 -6.57 -11.11 -3.97
CA ILE A 20 -5.46 -10.17 -3.87
C ILE A 20 -4.96 -10.14 -2.43
N SER A 21 -3.66 -10.42 -2.25
CA SER A 21 -2.97 -10.29 -0.98
C SER A 21 -2.42 -8.86 -0.82
N VAL A 22 -2.54 -8.32 0.39
CA VAL A 22 -2.06 -6.97 0.75
C VAL A 22 -0.86 -7.11 1.66
N ASP A 23 0.23 -6.41 1.35
CA ASP A 23 1.48 -6.47 2.12
C ASP A 23 1.53 -5.36 3.19
N LEU A 24 1.45 -4.10 2.76
CA LEU A 24 1.45 -2.93 3.63
C LEU A 24 0.20 -2.08 3.48
N ILE A 25 -0.24 -1.55 4.62
CA ILE A 25 -1.38 -0.64 4.73
C ILE A 25 -0.91 0.62 5.44
N THR A 26 -1.15 1.78 4.82
CA THR A 26 -0.93 3.08 5.46
C THR A 26 -2.22 3.88 5.40
N THR A 27 -2.70 4.32 6.56
CA THR A 27 -3.95 5.06 6.67
C THR A 27 -3.69 6.51 7.06
N SER A 28 -4.36 7.44 6.39
CA SER A 28 -4.52 8.84 6.78
C SER A 28 -5.97 9.10 7.19
N GLU A 29 -6.29 10.31 7.64
CA GLU A 29 -7.65 10.72 8.03
C GLU A 29 -8.64 10.60 6.85
N VAL A 30 -8.14 10.78 5.62
CA VAL A 30 -8.96 10.84 4.41
C VAL A 30 -8.61 9.81 3.33
N SER A 31 -7.47 9.15 3.43
CA SER A 31 -6.97 8.25 2.39
C SER A 31 -6.35 6.99 2.98
N ILE A 32 -6.40 5.91 2.22
CA ILE A 32 -5.74 4.65 2.57
C ILE A 32 -4.86 4.27 1.38
N ALA A 33 -3.59 4.02 1.64
CA ALA A 33 -2.65 3.49 0.69
C ALA A 33 -2.38 2.02 1.00
N LEU A 34 -2.43 1.19 -0.04
CA LEU A 34 -2.27 -0.26 0.03
C LEU A 34 -1.18 -0.66 -0.96
N THR A 35 -0.30 -1.57 -0.54
CA THR A 35 0.64 -2.24 -1.44
C THR A 35 0.15 -3.67 -1.65
N LEU A 36 0.12 -4.10 -2.92
CA LEU A 36 -0.38 -5.41 -3.31
C LEU A 36 0.81 -6.36 -3.48
N ASP A 37 0.67 -7.57 -2.96
CA ASP A 37 1.67 -8.61 -3.13
C ASP A 37 1.48 -9.30 -4.49
N THR A 38 2.55 -9.28 -5.29
CA THR A 38 2.64 -9.87 -6.63
C THR A 38 3.03 -11.35 -6.58
N THR A 39 3.44 -11.87 -5.43
CA THR A 39 3.96 -13.24 -5.29
C THR A 39 2.89 -14.27 -4.91
N GLY A 40 1.83 -13.86 -4.21
CA GLY A 40 0.70 -14.73 -3.85
C GLY A 40 -0.43 -14.80 -4.89
N SER A 41 -0.41 -13.93 -5.89
CA SER A 41 -1.46 -13.75 -6.90
C SER A 41 -1.07 -14.45 -8.20
N THR A 42 -1.24 -15.78 -8.20
CA THR A 42 -1.20 -16.72 -9.34
C THR A 42 -0.55 -16.20 -10.64
N SER A 43 0.77 -16.35 -10.75
CA SER A 43 1.58 -16.80 -11.91
C SER A 43 1.11 -16.60 -13.36
N THR A 44 0.35 -15.57 -13.71
CA THR A 44 0.02 -15.23 -15.10
C THR A 44 0.18 -13.73 -15.25
N GLY A 45 0.91 -13.30 -16.27
CA GLY A 45 1.24 -11.89 -16.55
C GLY A 45 0.04 -11.00 -16.94
N ASP A 46 -1.13 -11.29 -16.38
CA ASP A 46 -2.27 -10.40 -16.36
C ASP A 46 -2.08 -9.41 -15.22
N THR A 47 -2.26 -8.13 -15.53
CA THR A 47 -2.27 -7.03 -14.58
C THR A 47 -3.10 -7.41 -13.34
N LEU A 48 -2.46 -7.45 -12.16
CA LEU A 48 -3.09 -7.75 -10.86
C LEU A 48 -4.36 -6.94 -10.59
N LEU A 49 -4.46 -5.79 -11.25
CA LEU A 49 -5.62 -4.91 -11.24
C LEU A 49 -6.56 -5.24 -12.40
N THR A 50 -7.44 -6.21 -12.18
CA THR A 50 -8.54 -6.46 -13.12
C THR A 50 -9.46 -5.24 -13.18
N GLN A 51 -9.99 -4.93 -14.36
CA GLN A 51 -10.95 -3.83 -14.54
C GLN A 51 -12.19 -3.97 -13.64
N SER A 52 -12.61 -5.20 -13.33
CA SER A 52 -13.71 -5.47 -12.39
C SER A 52 -13.39 -4.99 -10.96
N LEU A 53 -12.18 -5.24 -10.47
CA LEU A 53 -11.73 -4.76 -9.17
C LEU A 53 -11.67 -3.23 -9.12
N LEU A 54 -11.11 -2.60 -10.16
CA LEU A 54 -11.07 -1.14 -10.25
C LEU A 54 -12.48 -0.54 -10.28
N MET A 55 -13.43 -1.16 -10.98
CA MET A 55 -14.83 -0.72 -10.96
C MET A 55 -15.46 -0.84 -9.58
N GLU A 56 -15.31 -1.97 -8.89
CA GLU A 56 -15.84 -2.15 -7.52
C GLU A 56 -15.23 -1.16 -6.53
N LEU A 57 -13.91 -0.95 -6.57
CA LEU A 57 -13.24 0.02 -5.71
C LEU A 57 -13.61 1.47 -6.09
N SER A 58 -13.76 1.78 -7.38
CA SER A 58 -14.15 3.12 -7.86
C SER A 58 -15.54 3.55 -7.41
N ALA A 59 -16.43 2.58 -7.16
CA ALA A 59 -17.77 2.85 -6.64
C ALA A 59 -17.74 3.30 -5.17
N LEU A 60 -16.70 2.92 -4.41
CA LEU A 60 -16.53 3.25 -3.00
C LEU A 60 -15.61 4.45 -2.78
N CYS A 61 -14.55 4.56 -3.58
CA CYS A 61 -13.54 5.61 -3.43
C CYS A 61 -12.85 5.94 -4.76
N ARG A 62 -12.17 7.08 -4.80
CA ARG A 62 -11.23 7.38 -5.90
C ARG A 62 -10.03 6.45 -5.76
N VAL A 63 -9.78 5.66 -6.80
CA VAL A 63 -8.63 4.74 -6.87
C VAL A 63 -7.53 5.39 -7.68
N GLU A 64 -6.32 5.41 -7.13
CA GLU A 64 -5.10 5.82 -7.81
C GLU A 64 -4.12 4.66 -7.75
N VAL A 65 -3.48 4.35 -8.88
CA VAL A 65 -2.56 3.23 -9.02
C VAL A 65 -1.20 3.80 -9.35
N GLU A 66 -0.22 3.51 -8.51
CA GLU A 66 1.19 3.82 -8.75
C GLU A 66 1.96 2.52 -8.90
N GLU A 67 2.62 2.34 -10.05
CA GLU A 67 3.45 1.17 -10.36
C GLU A 67 4.92 1.55 -10.39
N GLY A 68 5.81 0.56 -10.28
CA GLY A 68 7.27 0.78 -10.32
C GLY A 68 7.86 1.36 -9.03
N LEU A 69 7.11 1.33 -7.94
CA LEU A 69 7.62 1.69 -6.61
C LEU A 69 8.42 0.54 -6.01
N ALA A 70 9.53 0.87 -5.36
CA ALA A 70 10.35 -0.08 -4.61
C ALA A 70 10.05 0.02 -3.11
N LEU A 71 9.71 -1.11 -2.51
CA LEU A 71 9.56 -1.19 -1.05
C LEU A 71 10.93 -1.33 -0.38
N VAL A 72 11.30 -0.36 0.46
CA VAL A 72 12.52 -0.39 1.26
C VAL A 72 12.16 -0.62 2.73
N ALA A 73 12.44 -1.82 3.24
CA ALA A 73 12.25 -2.17 4.65
C ALA A 73 13.57 -2.11 5.42
N LEU A 74 13.61 -1.34 6.52
CA LEU A 74 14.75 -1.30 7.42
C LEU A 74 14.51 -2.27 8.59
N ILE A 75 15.28 -3.35 8.65
CA ILE A 75 15.20 -4.35 9.72
C ILE A 75 16.33 -4.11 10.73
N GLY A 76 15.99 -4.05 12.01
CA GLY A 76 16.97 -3.81 13.08
C GLY A 76 16.33 -3.89 14.47
N ASN A 77 17.17 -3.93 15.51
CA ASN A 77 16.71 -4.07 16.89
C ASN A 77 16.44 -2.70 17.52
N ASN A 78 15.35 -2.58 18.30
CA ASN A 78 14.97 -1.36 19.02
C ASN A 78 14.85 -0.09 18.14
N LEU A 79 14.45 -0.23 16.88
CA LEU A 79 14.25 0.88 15.94
C LEU A 79 13.29 1.96 16.45
N SER A 80 12.28 1.57 17.25
CA SER A 80 11.32 2.49 17.88
C SER A 80 11.97 3.50 18.84
N LYS A 81 13.14 3.20 19.40
CA LYS A 81 13.90 4.12 20.28
C LYS A 81 14.97 4.91 19.52
N ALA A 82 15.19 4.60 18.25
CA ALA A 82 16.26 5.15 17.45
C ALA A 82 15.79 6.30 16.55
N ALA A 83 15.28 7.38 17.16
CA ALA A 83 14.91 8.61 16.43
C ALA A 83 16.07 9.17 15.57
N ALA A 84 17.32 8.92 15.97
CA ALA A 84 18.51 9.28 15.21
C ALA A 84 18.68 8.47 13.91
N LEU A 85 18.25 7.21 13.88
CA LEU A 85 18.31 6.36 12.67
C LEU A 85 17.30 6.86 11.62
N VAL A 86 16.08 7.20 12.04
CA VAL A 86 15.07 7.80 11.16
C VAL A 86 15.57 9.13 10.57
N LYS A 87 16.19 9.99 11.38
CA LYS A 87 16.79 11.25 10.89
C LYS A 87 17.91 11.02 9.88
N ARG A 88 18.79 10.04 10.09
CA ARG A 88 19.88 9.71 9.17
C ARG A 88 19.38 9.12 7.85
N CYS A 89 18.43 8.19 7.91
CA CYS A 89 17.81 7.61 6.72
C CYS A 89 17.07 8.69 5.93
N SER A 90 16.25 9.52 6.58
CA SER A 90 15.55 10.63 5.91
C SER A 90 16.52 11.64 5.28
N ALA A 91 17.60 12.01 5.99
CA ALA A 91 18.62 12.92 5.47
C ALA A 91 19.44 12.33 4.31
N SER A 92 19.62 11.01 4.26
CA SER A 92 20.27 10.32 3.13
C SER A 92 19.32 10.17 1.95
N TRP A 93 18.04 9.83 2.20
CA TRP A 93 17.02 9.66 1.18
C TRP A 93 16.78 10.96 0.40
N ASN A 94 16.69 12.09 1.12
CA ASN A 94 16.51 13.41 0.52
C ASN A 94 17.72 13.87 -0.31
N ARG A 95 18.87 13.19 -0.18
CA ARG A 95 20.11 13.53 -0.87
C ARG A 95 20.36 12.69 -2.13
N SER A 96 19.66 11.57 -2.27
CA SER A 96 19.90 10.58 -3.33
C SER A 96 18.69 10.33 -4.23
N THR A 97 17.57 11.02 -4.04
CA THR A 97 16.35 10.80 -4.85
C THR A 97 16.00 12.10 -5.56
N PHE A 98 15.92 12.05 -6.90
CA PHE A 98 15.93 13.15 -7.89
C PHE A 98 17.31 13.57 -8.46
N ALA A 99 18.10 12.59 -8.89
CA ALA A 99 18.98 12.73 -10.05
C ALA A 99 18.63 11.62 -11.07
#